data_AF-A0A414CEC1-F1
#
_entry.id   AF-A0A414CEC1-F1
#
_cell.length_a   1.000
_cell.length_b   1.000
_cell.length_c   1.000
_cell.angle_alpha   90.00
_cell.angle_beta   90.00
_cell.angle_gamma   90.00
#
_symmetry.space_group_name_H-M   'P 1'
#
loop_
_entity.id
_entity.type
_entity.pdbx_description
1 polymer ?
#
loop_
_entity_poly.entity_id
_entity_poly.type
_entity_poly.pdbx_seq_one_letter_code
_entity_poly.pdbx_strand_id
1 'polypeptide(L)'
;MLFDVWGSDTLIHWAGWAMVFIGLIVLNEVGRRTKLGAAIIFGVAPLAMTIYCVAIAIGVSQGAEWALTNPTHVYQNSWFHYAKVYAALAGCWGFIAIKYQWGKIGKAHWFRAWPFVIVAINIMIAVVSDFESAYHFFVLGQSTWVTSEGATQLAGWNNVFNGIAGIINIFCMTGWWSVYASEDKTDMLWPDMTWVYIIAYDIWNFCYTYNCLPTHSWFCGFALLLAPTVAAFIWNKGGWIQNRAFTLAIWCMFAQVFPYFQEESIFVTHSTLDPGAATAVSIAALVANVAAIIYIAYRAKKLGRNPYKQDVFEGTSDWEKATARRAKVDYAHAE
;
A
#
# COMPACT_ATOMS: atom_id res chain seq x y z
N MET A 1 -21.79 -1.50 -11.78
CA MET A 1 -20.58 -2.34 -12.01
C MET A 1 -19.37 -1.53 -11.57
N LEU A 2 -18.35 -2.13 -10.96
CA LEU A 2 -17.17 -1.39 -10.46
C LEU A 2 -16.16 -1.08 -11.57
N PHE A 3 -15.97 -2.00 -12.51
CA PHE A 3 -14.98 -1.88 -13.58
C PHE A 3 -15.61 -2.15 -14.93
N ASP A 4 -15.07 -1.49 -15.96
CA ASP A 4 -15.44 -1.73 -17.35
C ASP A 4 -14.62 -2.88 -17.95
N VAL A 5 -14.87 -4.10 -17.46
CA VAL A 5 -14.14 -5.32 -17.85
C VAL A 5 -14.97 -6.28 -18.68
N TRP A 6 -16.19 -5.91 -19.03
CA TRP A 6 -17.15 -6.80 -19.68
C TRP A 6 -17.37 -6.36 -21.13
N GLY A 7 -16.83 -7.12 -22.07
CA GLY A 7 -16.88 -6.81 -23.50
C GLY A 7 -15.97 -7.71 -24.35
N SER A 8 -15.63 -7.26 -25.57
CA SER A 8 -14.71 -7.95 -26.49
C SER A 8 -13.33 -8.20 -25.87
N ASP A 9 -12.86 -7.28 -25.03
CA ASP A 9 -11.48 -7.26 -24.50
C ASP A 9 -11.39 -7.82 -23.07
N THR A 10 -12.47 -8.43 -22.57
CA THR A 10 -12.55 -9.04 -21.22
C THR A 10 -11.32 -9.90 -20.91
N LEU A 11 -10.94 -10.80 -21.82
CA LEU A 11 -9.81 -11.70 -21.63
C LEU A 11 -8.47 -10.96 -21.52
N ILE A 12 -8.31 -9.85 -22.26
CA ILE A 12 -7.10 -9.03 -22.24
C ILE A 12 -6.99 -8.32 -20.89
N HIS A 13 -8.08 -7.75 -20.38
CA HIS A 13 -8.08 -7.05 -19.08
C HIS A 13 -7.75 -8.00 -17.91
N TRP A 14 -8.33 -9.20 -17.91
CA TRP A 14 -8.03 -10.23 -16.90
C TRP A 14 -6.63 -10.82 -17.05
N ALA A 15 -6.11 -10.96 -18.28
CA ALA A 15 -4.74 -11.40 -18.51
C ALA A 15 -3.72 -10.36 -18.03
N GLY A 16 -3.96 -9.07 -18.31
CA GLY A 16 -3.14 -7.96 -17.80
C GLY A 16 -3.15 -7.93 -16.27
N TRP A 17 -4.32 -8.10 -15.65
CA TRP A 17 -4.44 -8.22 -14.20
C TRP A 17 -3.62 -9.38 -13.63
N ALA A 18 -3.76 -10.58 -14.21
CA ALA A 18 -3.04 -11.77 -13.77
C ALA A 18 -1.52 -11.59 -13.93
N MET A 19 -1.07 -10.96 -15.01
CA MET A 19 0.33 -10.66 -15.25
C MET A 19 0.90 -9.75 -14.16
N VAL A 20 0.22 -8.65 -13.83
CA VAL A 20 0.63 -7.74 -12.76
C VAL A 20 0.61 -8.45 -11.41
N PHE A 21 -0.47 -9.16 -11.10
CA PHE A 21 -0.63 -9.88 -9.84
C PHE A 21 0.48 -10.92 -9.62
N ILE A 22 0.73 -11.78 -10.60
CA ILE A 22 1.78 -12.80 -10.53
C ILE A 22 3.16 -12.14 -10.51
N GLY A 23 3.39 -11.13 -11.35
CA GLY A 23 4.66 -10.39 -11.39
C GLY A 23 5.00 -9.76 -10.05
N LEU A 24 4.04 -9.11 -9.39
CA LEU A 24 4.22 -8.53 -8.06
C LEU A 24 4.53 -9.60 -7.01
N ILE A 25 3.86 -10.75 -7.04
CA ILE A 25 4.16 -11.86 -6.12
C ILE A 25 5.57 -12.38 -6.33
N VAL A 26 5.96 -12.65 -7.58
CA VAL A 26 7.28 -13.19 -7.91
C VAL A 26 8.40 -12.22 -7.53
N LEU A 27 8.28 -10.95 -7.94
CA LEU A 27 9.28 -9.92 -7.62
C LEU A 27 9.37 -9.67 -6.11
N ASN A 28 8.23 -9.66 -5.40
CA ASN A 28 8.21 -9.59 -3.95
C ASN A 28 8.96 -10.78 -3.33
N GLU A 29 8.68 -12.02 -3.76
CA GLU A 29 9.36 -13.21 -3.24
C GLU A 29 10.88 -13.18 -3.52
N VAL A 30 11.31 -12.73 -4.70
CA VAL A 30 12.74 -12.57 -5.04
C VAL A 30 13.41 -11.53 -4.15
N GLY A 31 12.79 -10.35 -4.01
CA GLY A 31 13.28 -9.26 -3.16
C GLY A 31 13.28 -9.61 -1.68
N ARG A 32 12.34 -10.44 -1.24
CA ARG A 32 12.17 -10.89 0.14
C ARG A 32 13.12 -12.03 0.49
N ARG A 33 13.32 -13.02 -0.36
CA ARG A 33 14.13 -14.21 0.01
C ARG A 33 15.64 -13.99 -0.10
N THR A 34 16.10 -13.05 -0.91
CA THR A 34 17.54 -12.93 -1.21
C THR A 34 18.08 -11.53 -0.94
N LYS A 35 19.33 -11.44 -0.45
CA LYS A 35 20.04 -10.15 -0.29
C LYS A 35 20.27 -9.46 -1.63
N LEU A 36 20.65 -10.24 -2.65
CA LEU A 36 20.87 -9.74 -4.00
C LEU A 36 19.57 -9.21 -4.62
N GLY A 37 18.47 -9.96 -4.50
CA GLY A 37 17.14 -9.51 -4.96
C GLY A 37 16.72 -8.22 -4.27
N ALA A 38 16.90 -8.12 -2.95
CA ALA A 38 16.62 -6.88 -2.22
C ALA A 38 17.47 -5.70 -2.73
N ALA A 39 18.78 -5.91 -2.95
CA ALA A 39 19.69 -4.87 -3.42
C ALA A 39 19.37 -4.43 -4.86
N ILE A 40 19.01 -5.36 -5.75
CA ILE A 40 18.62 -5.06 -7.12
C ILE A 40 17.28 -4.30 -7.13
N ILE A 41 16.25 -4.87 -6.51
CA ILE A 41 14.88 -4.34 -6.61
C ILE A 41 14.72 -3.04 -5.82
N PHE A 42 15.27 -2.93 -4.60
CA PHE A 42 15.07 -1.76 -3.74
C PHE A 42 16.29 -0.81 -3.69
N GLY A 43 17.38 -1.14 -4.38
CA GLY A 43 18.57 -0.29 -4.50
C GLY A 43 18.86 0.14 -5.93
N VAL A 44 19.20 -0.81 -6.81
CA VAL A 44 19.61 -0.51 -8.20
C VAL A 44 18.44 -0.01 -9.04
N ALA A 45 17.29 -0.68 -8.99
CA ALA A 45 16.11 -0.28 -9.76
C ALA A 45 15.59 1.13 -9.42
N PRO A 46 15.42 1.53 -8.14
CA PRO A 46 15.00 2.89 -7.84
C PRO A 46 16.07 3.92 -8.22
N LEU A 47 17.37 3.61 -8.09
CA LEU A 47 18.43 4.51 -8.56
C LEU A 47 18.33 4.74 -10.08
N ALA A 48 18.14 3.66 -10.86
CA ALA A 48 17.96 3.75 -12.30
C ALA A 48 16.72 4.56 -12.67
N MET A 49 15.59 4.34 -11.98
CA MET A 49 14.36 5.12 -12.13
C MET A 49 14.60 6.60 -11.80
N THR A 50 15.27 6.91 -10.69
CA THR A 50 15.58 8.31 -10.31
C THR A 50 16.42 8.99 -11.38
N ILE A 51 17.46 8.33 -11.91
CA ILE A 51 18.28 8.86 -13.01
C ILE A 51 17.42 9.14 -14.24
N TYR A 52 16.54 8.20 -14.60
CA TYR A 52 15.59 8.36 -15.71
C TYR A 52 14.64 9.57 -15.51
N CYS A 53 13.99 9.69 -14.35
CA CYS A 53 13.09 10.81 -14.07
C CYS A 53 13.82 12.16 -14.05
N VAL A 54 15.04 12.20 -13.51
CA VAL A 54 15.88 13.41 -13.52
C VAL A 54 16.26 13.79 -14.96
N ALA A 55 16.61 12.83 -15.81
CA ALA A 55 16.91 13.10 -17.21
C ALA A 55 15.70 13.70 -17.95
N ILE A 56 14.49 13.21 -17.68
CA ILE A 56 13.25 13.79 -18.23
C ILE A 56 13.04 15.21 -17.70
N ALA A 57 13.15 15.43 -16.39
CA ALA A 57 12.96 16.76 -15.81
C ALA A 57 13.94 17.80 -16.39
N ILE A 58 15.21 17.40 -16.59
CA ILE A 58 16.22 18.23 -17.25
C ILE A 58 15.81 18.49 -18.71
N GLY A 59 15.44 17.46 -19.46
CA GLY A 59 14.98 17.61 -20.85
C GLY A 59 13.77 18.54 -20.99
N VAL A 60 12.79 18.44 -20.09
CA VAL A 60 11.62 19.32 -20.02
C VAL A 60 12.03 20.76 -19.76
N SER A 61 12.93 21.01 -18.80
CA SER A 61 13.42 22.37 -18.51
C SER A 61 14.22 22.99 -19.66
N GLN A 62 14.79 22.16 -20.54
CA GLN A 62 15.47 22.58 -21.77
C GLN A 62 14.52 22.69 -22.98
N GLY A 63 13.23 22.39 -22.81
CA GLY A 63 12.24 22.41 -23.89
C GLY A 63 12.41 21.29 -24.91
N ALA A 64 13.09 20.20 -24.56
CA ALA A 64 13.34 19.10 -25.48
C ALA A 64 12.05 18.29 -25.73
N GLU A 65 11.67 18.16 -27.00
CA GLU A 65 10.40 17.54 -27.42
C GLU A 65 10.26 16.08 -26.94
N TRP A 66 11.36 15.31 -26.94
CA TRP A 66 11.37 13.92 -26.45
C TRP A 66 11.04 13.80 -24.96
N ALA A 67 11.29 14.85 -24.16
CA ALA A 67 11.03 14.88 -22.73
C ALA A 67 9.64 15.43 -22.43
N LEU A 68 9.20 16.45 -23.19
CA LEU A 68 7.86 17.04 -23.08
C LEU A 68 6.75 16.06 -23.48
N THR A 69 7.01 15.19 -24.46
CA THR A 69 6.06 14.16 -24.91
C THR A 69 6.20 12.83 -24.18
N ASN A 70 7.16 12.72 -23.26
CA ASN A 70 7.40 11.46 -22.55
C ASN A 70 6.21 11.12 -21.64
N PRO A 71 5.67 9.89 -21.69
CA PRO A 71 4.54 9.49 -20.85
C PRO A 71 4.75 9.69 -19.35
N THR A 72 5.96 9.56 -18.83
CA THR A 72 6.29 9.85 -17.42
C THR A 72 6.07 11.32 -17.08
N HIS A 73 6.37 12.24 -18.00
CA HIS A 73 6.09 13.66 -17.80
C HIS A 73 4.59 14.00 -17.93
N VAL A 74 3.89 13.34 -18.85
CA VAL A 74 2.47 13.61 -19.13
C VAL A 74 1.56 13.05 -18.03
N TYR A 75 1.81 11.82 -17.57
CA TYR A 75 0.86 11.07 -16.73
C TYR A 75 1.34 10.80 -15.28
N GLN A 76 2.62 11.03 -14.95
CA GLN A 76 3.19 10.70 -13.63
C GLN A 76 4.08 11.81 -13.06
N ASN A 77 3.78 13.07 -13.36
CA ASN A 77 4.60 14.20 -12.94
C ASN A 77 4.13 14.85 -11.62
N SER A 78 3.05 14.38 -11.01
CA SER A 78 2.59 14.91 -9.73
C SER A 78 3.57 14.58 -8.61
N TRP A 79 3.66 15.52 -7.66
CA TRP A 79 4.44 15.33 -6.44
C TRP A 79 3.99 14.06 -5.68
N PHE A 80 2.71 13.71 -5.79
CA PHE A 80 2.10 12.56 -5.14
C PHE A 80 2.74 11.24 -5.59
N HIS A 81 2.91 11.03 -6.90
CA HIS A 81 3.52 9.81 -7.44
C HIS A 81 4.96 9.63 -6.93
N TYR A 82 5.78 10.68 -7.00
CA TYR A 82 7.14 10.65 -6.46
C TYR A 82 7.16 10.42 -4.95
N ALA A 83 6.33 11.15 -4.18
CA ALA A 83 6.25 10.99 -2.73
C ALA A 83 5.88 9.55 -2.34
N LYS A 84 4.95 8.94 -3.09
CA LYS A 84 4.51 7.56 -2.85
C LYS A 84 5.60 6.53 -3.13
N VAL A 85 6.35 6.68 -4.24
CA VAL A 85 7.49 5.80 -4.56
C VAL A 85 8.54 5.88 -3.46
N TYR A 86 8.98 7.08 -3.09
CA TYR A 86 10.05 7.23 -2.10
C TYR A 86 9.62 6.88 -0.68
N ALA A 87 8.37 7.14 -0.30
CA ALA A 87 7.82 6.66 0.97
C ALA A 87 7.77 5.13 1.04
N ALA A 88 7.34 4.47 -0.04
CA ALA A 88 7.35 3.01 -0.13
C ALA A 88 8.77 2.44 -0.06
N LEU A 89 9.74 3.05 -0.75
CA LEU A 89 11.16 2.67 -0.70
C LEU A 89 11.77 2.85 0.69
N ALA A 90 11.48 3.96 1.37
CA ALA A 90 11.91 4.18 2.76
C ALA A 90 11.34 3.11 3.70
N GLY A 91 10.08 2.72 3.50
CA GLY A 91 9.48 1.56 4.17
C GLY A 91 10.24 0.28 3.90
N CYS A 92 10.54 -0.02 2.64
CA CYS A 92 11.28 -1.22 2.24
C CYS A 92 12.65 -1.31 2.92
N TRP A 93 13.45 -0.23 2.87
CA TRP A 93 14.76 -0.19 3.50
C TRP A 93 14.68 -0.29 5.03
N GLY A 94 13.68 0.33 5.66
CA GLY A 94 13.46 0.16 7.09
C GLY A 94 13.14 -1.29 7.47
N PHE A 95 12.33 -1.98 6.67
CA PHE A 95 11.99 -3.39 6.90
C PHE A 95 13.19 -4.31 6.67
N ILE A 96 13.99 -4.02 5.64
CA ILE A 96 15.27 -4.71 5.39
C ILE A 96 16.24 -4.49 6.57
N ALA A 97 16.28 -3.28 7.13
CA ALA A 97 17.12 -2.96 8.28
C ALA A 97 16.68 -3.72 9.54
N ILE A 98 15.38 -3.82 9.81
CA ILE A 98 14.84 -4.64 10.93
C ILE A 98 15.13 -6.12 10.68
N LYS A 99 14.80 -6.63 9.48
CA LYS A 99 14.99 -8.03 9.09
C LYS A 99 16.44 -8.49 9.24
N TYR A 100 17.41 -7.73 8.70
CA TYR A 100 18.83 -8.08 8.78
C TYR A 100 19.53 -7.57 10.04
N GLN A 101 18.79 -6.91 10.96
CA GLN A 101 19.34 -6.30 12.16
C GLN A 101 20.54 -5.39 11.83
N TRP A 102 20.36 -4.57 10.79
CA TRP A 102 21.43 -3.78 10.19
C TRP A 102 21.87 -2.65 11.14
N GLY A 103 23.14 -2.70 11.55
CA GLY A 103 23.76 -1.68 12.37
C GLY A 103 23.13 -1.57 13.77
N LYS A 104 23.24 -0.38 14.37
CA LYS A 104 22.63 -0.09 15.68
C LYS A 104 21.12 0.23 15.56
N ILE A 105 20.67 0.74 14.42
CA ILE A 105 19.28 1.17 14.20
C ILE A 105 18.34 -0.04 14.07
N GLY A 106 18.68 -1.04 13.26
CA GLY A 106 17.85 -2.25 13.09
C GLY A 106 17.69 -3.11 14.35
N LYS A 107 18.60 -2.94 15.33
CA LYS A 107 18.57 -3.61 16.63
C LYS A 107 17.88 -2.79 17.73
N ALA A 108 17.66 -1.50 17.50
CA ALA A 108 17.14 -0.61 18.52
C ALA A 108 15.64 -0.84 18.76
N HIS A 109 15.24 -0.89 20.03
CA HIS A 109 13.84 -1.08 20.40
C HIS A 109 12.92 0.01 19.83
N TRP A 110 13.38 1.27 19.83
CA TRP A 110 12.60 2.40 19.31
C TRP A 110 12.31 2.28 17.80
N PHE A 111 13.19 1.61 17.03
CA PHE A 111 13.01 1.43 15.59
C PHE A 111 11.93 0.39 15.26
N ARG A 112 11.44 -0.38 16.24
CA ARG A 112 10.33 -1.32 16.04
C ARG A 112 9.00 -0.63 15.75
N ALA A 113 8.83 0.64 16.13
CA ALA A 113 7.67 1.44 15.73
C ALA A 113 7.77 1.98 14.30
N TRP A 114 8.90 1.84 13.61
CA TRP A 114 9.08 2.33 12.23
C TRP A 114 8.02 1.79 11.26
N PRO A 115 7.66 0.49 11.26
CA PRO A 115 6.59 -0.03 10.41
C PRO A 115 5.24 0.60 10.69
N PHE A 116 4.91 0.89 11.95
CA PHE A 116 3.70 1.63 12.28
C PHE A 116 3.72 3.04 11.67
N VAL A 117 4.81 3.78 11.89
CA VAL A 117 4.93 5.18 11.45
C VAL A 117 4.82 5.30 9.93
N ILE A 118 5.54 4.47 9.16
CA ILE A 118 5.53 4.57 7.70
C ILE A 118 4.17 4.20 7.11
N VAL A 119 3.46 3.24 7.72
CA VAL A 119 2.11 2.83 7.30
C VAL A 119 1.10 3.91 7.64
N ALA A 120 1.17 4.49 8.84
CA ALA A 120 0.34 5.61 9.24
C ALA A 120 0.51 6.81 8.29
N ILE A 121 1.75 7.16 7.93
CA ILE A 121 2.03 8.24 6.96
C ILE A 121 1.40 7.91 5.59
N ASN A 122 1.56 6.69 5.10
CA ASN A 122 0.99 6.28 3.82
C ASN A 122 -0.54 6.34 3.82
N ILE A 123 -1.19 5.92 4.93
CA ILE A 123 -2.64 6.07 5.10
C ILE A 123 -3.03 7.55 5.15
N MET A 124 -2.30 8.38 5.90
CA MET A 124 -2.58 9.81 6.02
C MET A 124 -2.49 10.54 4.67
N ILE A 125 -1.52 10.20 3.82
CA ILE A 125 -1.41 10.76 2.47
C ILE A 125 -2.69 10.47 1.66
N ALA A 126 -3.21 9.25 1.73
CA ALA A 126 -4.47 8.88 1.07
C ALA A 126 -5.68 9.59 1.70
N VAL A 127 -5.75 9.70 3.02
CA VAL A 127 -6.81 10.43 3.74
C VAL A 127 -6.84 11.91 3.35
N VAL A 128 -5.68 12.55 3.19
CA VAL A 128 -5.60 13.94 2.72
C VAL A 128 -6.14 14.07 1.30
N SER A 129 -5.82 13.14 0.40
CA SER A 129 -6.33 13.12 -0.97
C SER A 129 -7.85 12.89 -1.03
N ASP A 130 -8.41 12.06 -0.14
CA ASP A 130 -9.87 11.94 0.02
C ASP A 130 -10.50 13.26 0.49
N PHE A 131 -9.93 13.92 1.50
CA PHE A 131 -10.47 15.18 1.98
C PHE A 131 -10.30 16.36 1.01
N GLU A 132 -9.25 16.35 0.20
CA GLU A 132 -9.09 17.28 -0.92
C GLU A 132 -10.25 17.12 -1.91
N SER A 133 -10.55 15.89 -2.33
CA SER A 133 -11.71 15.61 -3.18
C SER A 133 -13.03 16.02 -2.53
N ALA A 134 -13.19 15.77 -1.22
CA ALA A 134 -14.38 16.24 -0.49
C ALA A 134 -14.48 17.78 -0.47
N TYR A 135 -13.35 18.49 -0.31
CA TYR A 135 -13.30 19.95 -0.33
C TYR A 135 -13.76 20.52 -1.67
N HIS A 136 -13.34 19.93 -2.79
CA HIS A 136 -13.83 20.28 -4.13
C HIS A 136 -15.36 20.17 -4.23
N PHE A 137 -15.97 19.19 -3.58
CA PHE A 137 -17.43 19.06 -3.53
C PHE A 137 -18.09 20.12 -2.64
N PHE A 138 -17.70 20.22 -1.38
CA PHE A 138 -18.41 21.06 -0.40
C PHE A 138 -18.15 22.56 -0.55
N VAL A 139 -16.96 22.94 -1.02
CA VAL A 139 -16.55 24.35 -1.10
C VAL A 139 -16.61 24.88 -2.52
N LEU A 140 -16.21 24.06 -3.51
CA LEU A 140 -16.19 24.48 -4.92
C LEU A 140 -17.42 24.02 -5.71
N GLY A 141 -18.29 23.19 -5.12
CA GLY A 141 -19.51 22.70 -5.76
C GLY A 141 -19.26 21.73 -6.91
N GLN A 142 -18.07 21.12 -6.99
CA GLN A 142 -17.67 20.22 -8.06
C GLN A 142 -17.95 18.76 -7.66
N SER A 143 -18.85 18.09 -8.39
CA SER A 143 -19.10 16.65 -8.22
C SER A 143 -17.98 15.78 -8.80
N THR A 144 -17.19 16.34 -9.70
CA THR A 144 -16.02 15.72 -10.32
C THR A 144 -14.97 16.79 -10.55
N TRP A 145 -13.70 16.45 -10.36
CA TRP A 145 -12.59 17.35 -10.66
C TRP A 145 -11.45 16.60 -11.35
N VAL A 146 -10.61 17.31 -12.09
CA VAL A 146 -9.50 16.73 -12.86
C VAL A 146 -8.20 17.10 -12.18
N THR A 147 -7.38 16.11 -11.86
CA THR A 147 -6.06 16.34 -11.26
C THR A 147 -5.14 17.03 -12.27
N SER A 148 -4.00 17.53 -11.78
CA SER A 148 -2.94 18.07 -12.65
C SER A 148 -2.40 17.07 -13.69
N GLU A 149 -2.70 15.79 -13.54
CA GLU A 149 -2.28 14.69 -14.42
C GLU A 149 -3.40 14.24 -15.39
N GLY A 150 -4.52 14.96 -15.42
CA GLY A 150 -5.64 14.64 -16.30
C GLY A 150 -6.56 13.53 -15.78
N ALA A 151 -6.36 13.02 -14.56
CA ALA A 151 -7.22 12.00 -13.99
C ALA A 151 -8.49 12.62 -13.38
N THR A 152 -9.66 12.19 -13.86
CA THR A 152 -10.96 12.63 -13.35
C THR A 152 -11.31 11.90 -12.06
N GLN A 153 -11.44 12.61 -10.95
CA GLN A 153 -11.83 12.06 -9.65
C GLN A 153 -13.29 12.39 -9.31
N LEU A 154 -13.96 11.45 -8.64
CA LEU A 154 -15.30 11.68 -8.09
C LEU A 154 -15.18 12.34 -6.72
N ALA A 155 -15.87 13.46 -6.55
CA ALA A 155 -15.88 14.26 -5.34
C ALA A 155 -17.25 14.19 -4.64
N GLY A 156 -17.27 13.84 -3.35
CA GLY A 156 -18.51 13.78 -2.59
C GLY A 156 -18.37 13.18 -1.18
N TRP A 157 -19.52 12.81 -0.61
CA TRP A 157 -19.61 12.15 0.69
C TRP A 157 -18.86 10.81 0.74
N ASN A 158 -18.73 10.13 -0.40
CA ASN A 158 -17.91 8.93 -0.55
C ASN A 158 -16.47 9.17 -0.07
N ASN A 159 -15.86 10.32 -0.38
CA ASN A 159 -14.50 10.63 0.07
C ASN A 159 -14.45 10.93 1.58
N VAL A 160 -15.46 11.59 2.15
CA VAL A 160 -15.53 11.85 3.59
C VAL A 160 -15.60 10.54 4.38
N PHE A 161 -16.48 9.63 3.96
CA PHE A 161 -16.62 8.32 4.60
C PHE A 161 -15.31 7.52 4.52
N ASN A 162 -14.64 7.53 3.36
CA ASN A 162 -13.37 6.83 3.20
C ASN A 162 -12.21 7.48 3.98
N GLY A 163 -12.15 8.81 4.04
CA GLY A 163 -11.17 9.55 4.84
C GLY A 163 -11.31 9.24 6.33
N ILE A 164 -12.54 9.23 6.86
CA ILE A 164 -12.81 8.81 8.25
C ILE A 164 -12.43 7.34 8.47
N ALA A 165 -12.78 6.46 7.53
CA ALA A 165 -12.41 5.06 7.60
C ALA A 165 -10.88 4.87 7.65
N GLY A 166 -10.11 5.68 6.92
CA GLY A 166 -8.66 5.67 6.95
C GLY A 166 -8.07 6.11 8.30
N ILE A 167 -8.64 7.14 8.93
CA ILE A 167 -8.25 7.54 10.28
C ILE A 167 -8.51 6.40 11.27
N ILE A 168 -9.69 5.77 11.21
CA ILE A 168 -10.01 4.60 12.04
C ILE A 168 -9.03 3.46 11.75
N ASN A 169 -8.68 3.23 10.48
CA ASN A 169 -7.74 2.21 10.08
C ASN A 169 -6.36 2.38 10.75
N ILE A 170 -5.86 3.61 10.87
CA ILE A 170 -4.60 3.89 11.60
C ILE A 170 -4.70 3.39 13.05
N PHE A 171 -5.83 3.63 13.72
CA PHE A 171 -6.07 3.18 15.09
C PHE A 171 -6.34 1.67 15.21
N CYS A 172 -6.67 0.98 14.12
CA CYS A 172 -6.76 -0.48 14.09
C CYS A 172 -5.39 -1.16 14.13
N MET A 173 -4.28 -0.45 13.90
CA MET A 173 -2.95 -1.02 14.06
C MET A 173 -2.63 -1.25 15.54
N THR A 174 -2.29 -2.48 15.89
CA THR A 174 -2.05 -2.95 17.26
C THR A 174 -0.63 -3.50 17.43
N GLY A 175 -0.15 -3.59 18.67
CA GLY A 175 1.17 -4.13 18.98
C GLY A 175 2.33 -3.40 18.28
N TRP A 176 2.43 -2.07 18.40
CA TRP A 176 3.37 -1.25 17.62
C TRP A 176 4.85 -1.59 17.86
N TRP A 177 5.16 -2.24 18.99
CA TRP A 177 6.51 -2.64 19.39
C TRP A 177 6.79 -4.13 19.15
N SER A 178 5.77 -4.87 18.69
CA SER A 178 5.81 -6.33 18.51
C SER A 178 6.18 -6.71 17.09
N VAL A 179 7.29 -6.14 16.62
CA VAL A 179 7.88 -6.43 15.31
C VAL A 179 9.15 -7.25 15.51
N TYR A 180 9.25 -8.36 14.79
CA TYR A 180 10.30 -9.37 14.96
C TYR A 180 10.96 -9.72 13.62
N ALA A 181 12.19 -10.23 13.66
CA ALA A 181 12.79 -10.90 12.52
C ALA A 181 12.40 -12.39 12.51
N SER A 182 12.26 -12.99 11.34
CA SER A 182 12.05 -14.43 11.22
C SER A 182 13.32 -15.24 11.46
N GLU A 183 13.18 -16.50 11.90
CA GLU A 183 14.31 -17.40 12.21
C GLU A 183 15.24 -17.63 11.01
N ASP A 184 14.66 -17.79 9.82
CA ASP A 184 15.37 -17.90 8.54
C ASP A 184 15.92 -16.56 8.02
N LYS A 185 15.70 -15.46 8.75
CA LYS A 185 16.08 -14.09 8.38
C LYS A 185 15.59 -13.68 6.99
N THR A 186 14.48 -14.24 6.51
CA THR A 186 13.85 -13.83 5.26
C THR A 186 12.79 -12.75 5.44
N ASP A 187 12.21 -12.63 6.63
CA ASP A 187 11.03 -11.81 6.88
C ASP A 187 11.13 -10.93 8.11
N MET A 188 10.43 -9.80 8.03
CA MET A 188 9.99 -9.02 9.17
C MET A 188 8.55 -9.43 9.50
N LEU A 189 8.33 -9.86 10.73
CA LEU A 189 7.06 -10.37 11.22
C LEU A 189 6.42 -9.34 12.13
N TRP A 190 5.14 -9.06 11.90
CA TRP A 190 4.30 -8.29 12.81
C TRP A 190 3.02 -9.11 13.10
N PRO A 191 3.04 -9.96 14.14
CA PRO A 191 2.01 -10.99 14.33
C PRO A 191 0.64 -10.46 14.75
N ASP A 192 0.58 -9.27 15.34
CA ASP A 192 -0.70 -8.62 15.69
C ASP A 192 -1.43 -8.07 14.45
N MET A 193 -0.76 -7.99 13.29
CA MET A 193 -1.39 -7.68 11.99
C MET A 193 -2.11 -8.92 11.44
N THR A 194 -3.23 -9.27 12.06
CA THR A 194 -4.06 -10.42 11.67
C THR A 194 -5.02 -10.08 10.52
N TRP A 195 -5.81 -11.08 10.10
CA TRP A 195 -6.84 -10.93 9.08
C TRP A 195 -7.80 -9.77 9.32
N VAL A 196 -8.08 -9.43 10.60
CA VAL A 196 -9.00 -8.32 10.96
C VAL A 196 -8.47 -6.99 10.42
N TYR A 197 -7.18 -6.72 10.64
CA TYR A 197 -6.56 -5.51 10.13
C TYR A 197 -6.41 -5.57 8.60
N ILE A 198 -5.92 -6.70 8.07
CA ILE A 198 -5.65 -6.85 6.64
C ILE A 198 -6.91 -6.61 5.80
N ILE A 199 -8.05 -7.22 6.17
CA ILE A 199 -9.29 -7.07 5.41
C ILE A 199 -9.83 -5.63 5.54
N ALA A 200 -9.85 -5.06 6.75
CA ALA A 200 -10.32 -3.69 6.95
C ALA A 200 -9.47 -2.67 6.18
N TYR A 201 -8.16 -2.91 6.14
CA TYR A 201 -7.21 -2.13 5.36
C TYR A 201 -7.46 -2.28 3.85
N ASP A 202 -7.59 -3.51 3.34
CA ASP A 202 -7.73 -3.77 1.91
C ASP A 202 -9.03 -3.18 1.36
N ILE A 203 -10.14 -3.28 2.09
CA ILE A 203 -11.41 -2.66 1.69
C ILE A 203 -11.28 -1.13 1.64
N TRP A 204 -10.65 -0.54 2.67
CA TRP A 204 -10.41 0.91 2.71
C TRP A 204 -9.49 1.37 1.57
N ASN A 205 -8.40 0.66 1.31
CA ASN A 205 -7.45 1.05 0.28
C ASN A 205 -8.04 0.85 -1.12
N PHE A 206 -8.84 -0.20 -1.33
CA PHE A 206 -9.61 -0.39 -2.56
C PHE A 206 -10.53 0.80 -2.79
N CYS A 207 -11.30 1.19 -1.76
CA CYS A 207 -12.17 2.35 -1.81
C CYS A 207 -11.42 3.63 -2.15
N TYR A 208 -10.26 3.86 -1.53
CA TYR A 208 -9.41 5.00 -1.82
C TYR A 208 -9.00 5.02 -3.30
N THR A 209 -8.50 3.89 -3.82
CA THR A 209 -8.09 3.83 -5.23
C THR A 209 -9.27 3.99 -6.18
N TYR A 210 -10.46 3.50 -5.81
CA TYR A 210 -11.66 3.66 -6.61
C TYR A 210 -12.12 5.12 -6.69
N ASN A 211 -12.06 5.84 -5.56
CA ASN A 211 -12.51 7.23 -5.45
C ASN A 211 -11.48 8.23 -6.01
N CYS A 212 -10.19 8.04 -5.68
CA CYS A 212 -9.14 9.03 -5.91
C CYS A 212 -8.12 8.61 -6.98
N LEU A 213 -8.08 7.34 -7.41
CA LEU A 213 -7.15 6.85 -8.45
C LEU A 213 -7.88 5.98 -9.49
N PRO A 214 -8.90 6.51 -10.18
CA PRO A 214 -9.84 5.72 -10.97
C PRO A 214 -9.20 5.02 -12.17
N THR A 215 -8.20 5.63 -12.82
CA THR A 215 -7.37 5.01 -13.88
C THR A 215 -6.51 3.86 -13.35
N HIS A 216 -6.10 3.94 -12.09
CA HIS A 216 -5.23 2.93 -11.46
C HIS A 216 -5.99 1.85 -10.70
N SER A 217 -7.27 2.03 -10.44
CA SER A 217 -8.06 1.21 -9.49
C SER A 217 -8.07 -0.30 -9.82
N TRP A 218 -7.99 -0.69 -11.09
CA TRP A 218 -7.89 -2.10 -11.51
C TRP A 218 -6.57 -2.77 -11.09
N PHE A 219 -5.46 -2.07 -11.23
CA PHE A 219 -4.15 -2.60 -10.86
C PHE A 219 -3.76 -2.26 -9.42
N CYS A 220 -3.77 -0.98 -9.05
CA CYS A 220 -3.48 -0.50 -7.69
C CYS A 220 -4.51 -0.97 -6.65
N GLY A 221 -5.80 -0.93 -7.00
CA GLY A 221 -6.88 -1.25 -6.07
C GLY A 221 -7.13 -2.75 -5.95
N PHE A 222 -6.95 -3.51 -7.03
CA PHE A 222 -7.26 -4.94 -7.01
C PHE A 222 -6.00 -5.81 -7.00
N ALA A 223 -5.16 -5.77 -8.03
CA ALA A 223 -3.98 -6.64 -8.12
C ALA A 223 -2.98 -6.40 -6.98
N LEU A 224 -2.66 -5.13 -6.71
CA LEU A 224 -1.63 -4.73 -5.74
C LEU A 224 -2.05 -4.95 -4.29
N LEU A 225 -3.34 -4.88 -3.98
CA LEU A 225 -3.85 -5.21 -2.63
C LEU A 225 -3.91 -6.72 -2.42
N LEU A 226 -4.36 -7.47 -3.43
CA LEU A 226 -4.46 -8.91 -3.31
C LEU A 226 -3.10 -9.60 -3.25
N ALA A 227 -2.08 -9.12 -3.95
CA ALA A 227 -0.75 -9.75 -3.96
C ALA A 227 -0.14 -9.96 -2.56
N PRO A 228 0.01 -8.93 -1.71
CA PRO A 228 0.54 -9.09 -0.35
C PRO A 228 -0.42 -9.85 0.57
N THR A 229 -1.74 -9.73 0.35
CA THR A 229 -2.77 -10.42 1.12
C THR A 229 -2.73 -11.92 0.86
N VAL A 230 -2.79 -12.36 -0.40
CA VAL A 230 -2.66 -13.78 -0.77
C VAL A 230 -1.34 -14.36 -0.23
N ALA A 231 -0.22 -13.64 -0.37
CA ALA A 231 1.05 -14.07 0.17
C ALA A 231 1.01 -14.24 1.70
N ALA A 232 0.41 -13.30 2.44
CA ALA A 232 0.29 -13.37 3.89
C ALA A 232 -0.65 -14.47 4.38
N PHE A 233 -1.73 -14.73 3.65
CA PHE A 233 -2.73 -15.73 4.04
C PHE A 233 -2.30 -17.17 3.70
N ILE A 234 -1.53 -17.39 2.64
CA ILE A 234 -1.16 -18.74 2.19
C ILE A 234 0.21 -19.18 2.73
N TRP A 235 1.27 -18.37 2.62
CA TRP A 235 2.64 -18.84 2.94
C TRP A 235 3.50 -17.92 3.82
N ASN A 236 3.18 -16.62 3.97
CA ASN A 236 3.96 -15.65 4.74
C ASN A 236 3.19 -15.06 5.94
N LYS A 237 2.71 -15.92 6.84
CA LYS A 237 1.94 -15.51 8.02
C LYS A 237 2.72 -14.52 8.90
N GLY A 238 2.13 -13.35 9.15
CA GLY A 238 2.76 -12.24 9.89
C GLY A 238 3.67 -11.34 9.07
N GLY A 239 3.98 -11.68 7.81
CA GLY A 239 4.82 -10.88 6.91
C GLY A 239 4.04 -9.94 5.99
N TRP A 240 2.74 -9.76 6.21
CA TRP A 240 1.86 -8.98 5.32
C TRP A 240 2.40 -7.59 5.04
N ILE A 241 2.85 -6.86 6.07
CA ILE A 241 3.26 -5.48 5.90
C ILE A 241 4.54 -5.34 5.08
N GLN A 242 5.47 -6.29 5.22
CA GLN A 242 6.67 -6.33 4.39
C GLN A 242 6.30 -6.62 2.95
N ASN A 243 5.48 -7.65 2.71
CA ASN A 243 4.99 -7.97 1.37
C ASN A 243 4.32 -6.75 0.74
N ARG A 244 3.50 -6.04 1.51
CA ARG A 244 2.77 -4.86 1.06
C ARG A 244 3.69 -3.72 0.64
N ALA A 245 4.66 -3.35 1.48
CA ALA A 245 5.57 -2.27 1.12
C ALA A 245 6.42 -2.63 -0.10
N PHE A 246 6.82 -3.90 -0.22
CA PHE A 246 7.61 -4.40 -1.33
C PHE A 246 6.80 -4.37 -2.63
N THR A 247 5.59 -4.93 -2.65
CA THR A 247 4.72 -4.89 -3.84
C THR A 247 4.34 -3.46 -4.21
N LEU A 248 4.08 -2.60 -3.23
CA LEU A 248 3.79 -1.18 -3.46
C LEU A 248 4.97 -0.46 -4.10
N ALA A 249 6.19 -0.61 -3.56
CA ALA A 249 7.38 0.02 -4.12
C ALA A 249 7.66 -0.47 -5.54
N ILE A 250 7.59 -1.79 -5.78
CA ILE A 250 7.76 -2.38 -7.12
C ILE A 250 6.78 -1.77 -8.10
N TRP A 251 5.49 -1.73 -7.74
CA TRP A 251 4.46 -1.18 -8.60
C TRP A 251 4.63 0.32 -8.84
N CYS A 252 4.87 1.11 -7.81
CA CYS A 252 5.06 2.55 -7.96
C CYS A 252 6.28 2.86 -8.85
N MET A 253 7.37 2.11 -8.74
CA MET A 253 8.51 2.24 -9.66
C MET A 253 8.14 1.87 -11.09
N PHE A 254 7.40 0.77 -11.28
CA PHE A 254 6.93 0.35 -12.61
C PHE A 254 6.00 1.40 -13.24
N ALA A 255 5.02 1.88 -12.48
CA ALA A 255 4.08 2.94 -12.88
C ALA A 255 4.80 4.23 -13.29
N GLN A 256 5.87 4.62 -12.58
CA GLN A 256 6.64 5.81 -12.89
C GLN A 256 7.38 5.70 -14.24
N VAL A 257 7.94 4.52 -14.55
CA VAL A 257 8.72 4.29 -15.78
C VAL A 257 7.81 3.96 -16.96
N PHE A 258 6.72 3.24 -16.74
CA PHE A 258 5.82 2.74 -17.77
C PHE A 258 4.35 3.14 -17.50
N PRO A 259 4.03 4.42 -17.37
CA PRO A 259 2.67 4.84 -17.04
C PRO A 259 1.65 4.48 -18.11
N TYR A 260 2.07 4.47 -19.37
CA TYR A 260 1.21 4.10 -20.49
C TYR A 260 0.54 2.73 -20.29
N PHE A 261 1.19 1.80 -19.58
CA PHE A 261 0.62 0.48 -19.27
C PHE A 261 -0.72 0.57 -18.55
N GLN A 262 -0.87 1.51 -17.61
CA GLN A 262 -2.07 1.66 -16.78
C GLN A 262 -2.98 2.82 -17.20
N GLU A 263 -2.53 3.69 -18.11
CA GLU A 263 -3.33 4.84 -18.56
C GLU A 263 -4.02 4.60 -19.91
N GLU A 264 -3.33 3.99 -20.89
CA GLU A 264 -3.77 4.01 -22.30
C GLU A 264 -3.51 2.68 -23.04
N SER A 265 -2.92 1.68 -22.38
CA SER A 265 -2.61 0.40 -23.03
C SER A 265 -3.86 -0.47 -23.22
N ILE A 266 -3.73 -1.54 -24.03
CA ILE A 266 -4.79 -2.55 -24.20
C ILE A 266 -5.22 -3.26 -22.91
N PHE A 267 -4.44 -3.12 -21.84
CA PHE A 267 -4.73 -3.71 -20.52
C PHE A 267 -5.45 -2.73 -19.60
N VAL A 268 -5.65 -1.46 -20.01
CA VAL A 268 -6.26 -0.45 -19.16
C VAL A 268 -7.69 -0.85 -18.80
N THR A 269 -8.07 -0.56 -17.57
CA THR A 269 -9.43 -0.77 -17.09
C THR A 269 -9.74 0.37 -16.15
N HIS A 270 -10.65 1.23 -16.58
CA HIS A 270 -11.08 2.36 -15.78
C HIS A 270 -12.15 1.92 -14.77
N SER A 271 -12.17 2.58 -13.60
CA SER A 271 -13.36 2.53 -12.77
C SER A 271 -14.52 3.20 -13.50
N THR A 272 -15.73 2.74 -13.23
CA THR A 272 -16.94 3.29 -13.86
C THR A 272 -17.29 4.69 -13.35
N LEU A 273 -16.56 5.21 -12.35
CA LEU A 273 -16.85 6.46 -11.65
C LEU A 273 -18.30 6.59 -11.17
N ASP A 274 -18.99 5.47 -11.02
CA ASP A 274 -20.40 5.43 -10.63
C ASP A 274 -20.56 5.94 -9.19
N PRO A 275 -21.31 7.04 -8.95
CA PRO A 275 -21.47 7.61 -7.61
C PRO A 275 -22.14 6.66 -6.61
N GLY A 276 -23.05 5.81 -7.09
CA GLY A 276 -23.70 4.79 -6.28
C GLY A 276 -22.70 3.75 -5.77
N ALA A 277 -21.88 3.21 -6.67
CA ALA A 277 -20.83 2.26 -6.35
C ALA A 277 -19.75 2.87 -5.45
N ALA A 278 -19.29 4.10 -5.75
CA ALA A 278 -18.34 4.83 -4.90
C ALA A 278 -18.87 4.97 -3.46
N THR A 279 -20.12 5.38 -3.32
CA THR A 279 -20.76 5.54 -2.01
C THR A 279 -20.91 4.20 -1.29
N ALA A 280 -21.34 3.14 -1.99
CA ALA A 280 -21.50 1.81 -1.43
C ALA A 280 -20.17 1.24 -0.92
N VAL A 281 -19.10 1.36 -1.71
CA VAL A 281 -17.75 0.90 -1.33
C VAL A 281 -17.21 1.72 -0.15
N SER A 282 -17.44 3.04 -0.13
CA SER A 282 -17.05 3.91 0.99
C SER A 282 -17.79 3.56 2.29
N ILE A 283 -19.08 3.26 2.23
CA ILE A 283 -19.85 2.80 3.40
C ILE A 283 -19.32 1.44 3.87
N ALA A 284 -19.04 0.52 2.96
CA ALA A 284 -18.46 -0.78 3.30
C ALA A 284 -17.09 -0.63 3.98
N ALA A 285 -16.24 0.25 3.47
CA ALA A 285 -14.95 0.58 4.08
C ALA A 285 -15.10 1.13 5.50
N LEU A 286 -16.04 2.06 5.70
CA LEU A 286 -16.31 2.64 7.03
C LEU A 286 -16.83 1.58 8.01
N VAL A 287 -17.83 0.79 7.61
CA VAL A 287 -18.40 -0.28 8.44
C VAL A 287 -17.35 -1.32 8.80
N ALA A 288 -16.53 -1.75 7.83
CA ALA A 288 -15.45 -2.71 8.08
C ALA A 288 -14.43 -2.19 9.10
N ASN A 289 -14.02 -0.93 8.98
CA ASN A 289 -13.07 -0.32 9.92
C ASN A 289 -13.66 -0.09 11.31
N VAL A 290 -14.94 0.32 11.40
CA VAL A 290 -15.66 0.42 12.68
C VAL A 290 -15.81 -0.95 13.35
N ALA A 291 -16.14 -2.00 12.59
CA ALA A 291 -16.22 -3.35 13.11
C ALA A 291 -14.85 -3.85 13.61
N ALA A 292 -13.78 -3.57 12.86
CA ALA A 292 -12.42 -3.93 13.24
C ALA A 292 -11.99 -3.26 14.56
N ILE A 293 -12.18 -1.94 14.71
CA ILE A 293 -11.78 -1.24 15.93
C ILE A 293 -12.62 -1.67 17.14
N ILE A 294 -13.92 -1.94 16.96
CA ILE A 294 -14.78 -2.49 18.03
C ILE A 294 -14.26 -3.86 18.47
N TYR A 295 -13.92 -4.73 17.53
CA TYR A 295 -13.39 -6.06 17.84
C TYR A 295 -12.05 -5.99 18.58
N ILE A 296 -11.14 -5.12 18.14
CA ILE A 296 -9.87 -4.86 18.80
C ILE A 296 -10.09 -4.34 20.23
N ALA A 297 -10.98 -3.36 20.41
CA ALA A 297 -11.30 -2.81 21.73
C ALA A 297 -11.92 -3.86 22.66
N TYR A 298 -12.82 -4.71 22.14
CA TYR A 298 -13.39 -5.84 22.89
C TYR A 298 -12.31 -6.81 23.37
N ARG A 299 -11.41 -7.23 22.47
CA ARG A 299 -10.30 -8.14 22.79
C ARG A 299 -9.34 -7.51 23.80
N ALA A 300 -8.94 -6.26 23.59
CA ALA A 300 -8.04 -5.52 24.48
C ALA A 300 -8.63 -5.41 25.90
N LYS A 301 -9.93 -5.09 26.02
CA LYS A 301 -10.64 -5.03 27.30
C LYS A 301 -10.73 -6.40 27.97
N LYS A 302 -11.04 -7.46 27.21
CA LYS A 302 -11.13 -8.83 27.73
C LYS A 302 -9.79 -9.36 28.25
N LEU A 303 -8.69 -8.98 27.62
CA LEU A 303 -7.33 -9.38 28.00
C LEU A 303 -6.70 -8.43 29.05
N GLY A 304 -7.31 -7.29 29.35
CA GLY A 304 -6.73 -6.27 30.23
C GLY A 304 -5.47 -5.63 29.66
N ARG A 305 -5.37 -5.51 28.33
CA ARG A 305 -4.16 -5.08 27.62
C ARG A 305 -4.33 -3.73 26.94
N ASN A 306 -3.23 -2.99 26.83
CA ASN A 306 -3.19 -1.80 25.98
C ASN A 306 -2.95 -2.23 24.52
N PRO A 307 -3.89 -1.96 23.59
CA PRO A 307 -3.83 -2.48 22.22
C PRO A 307 -2.65 -1.94 21.40
N TYR A 308 -2.08 -0.80 21.79
CA TYR A 308 -0.97 -0.19 21.06
C TYR A 308 0.40 -0.63 21.59
N LYS A 309 0.45 -1.13 22.83
CA LYS A 309 1.70 -1.56 23.49
C LYS A 309 1.86 -3.08 23.56
N GLN A 310 0.77 -3.82 23.51
CA GLN A 310 0.73 -5.26 23.76
C GLN A 310 -0.08 -5.96 22.68
N ASP A 311 0.26 -7.23 22.43
CA ASP A 311 -0.41 -8.06 21.44
C ASP A 311 -1.86 -8.34 21.87
N VAL A 312 -2.82 -7.95 21.03
CA VAL A 312 -4.26 -8.13 21.28
C VAL A 312 -4.77 -9.45 20.70
N PHE A 313 -4.06 -9.96 19.70
CA PHE A 313 -4.40 -11.17 18.97
C PHE A 313 -3.65 -12.42 19.44
N GLU A 314 -2.91 -12.34 20.55
CA GLU A 314 -2.33 -13.52 21.21
C GLU A 314 -3.41 -14.60 21.46
N GLY A 315 -3.03 -15.87 21.23
CA GLY A 315 -3.94 -17.01 21.30
C GLY A 315 -4.85 -17.20 20.07
N THR A 316 -4.75 -16.38 19.03
CA THR A 316 -5.40 -16.64 17.74
C THR A 316 -4.51 -17.46 16.81
N SER A 317 -5.10 -18.31 15.97
CA SER A 317 -4.32 -19.20 15.09
C SER A 317 -3.34 -18.44 14.18
N ASP A 318 -3.74 -17.28 13.64
CA ASP A 318 -2.86 -16.47 12.79
C ASP A 318 -1.68 -15.89 13.58
N TRP A 319 -1.94 -15.38 14.78
CA TRP A 319 -0.89 -14.87 15.65
C TRP A 319 0.09 -15.98 16.05
N GLU A 320 -0.40 -17.16 16.46
CA GLU A 320 0.44 -18.29 16.85
C GLU A 320 1.34 -18.76 15.70
N LYS A 321 0.76 -18.89 14.49
CA LYS A 321 1.52 -19.29 13.29
C LYS A 321 2.59 -18.26 12.92
N ALA A 322 2.30 -16.98 13.05
CA ALA A 322 3.27 -15.92 12.82
C ALA A 322 4.35 -15.90 13.91
N THR A 323 3.98 -16.09 15.18
CA THR A 323 4.88 -16.11 16.33
C THR A 323 5.84 -17.30 16.29
N ALA A 324 5.38 -18.47 15.86
CA ALA A 324 6.21 -19.67 15.70
C ALA A 324 7.38 -19.50 14.72
N ARG A 325 7.33 -18.49 13.84
CA ARG A 325 8.38 -18.17 12.86
C ARG A 325 9.41 -17.16 13.36
N ARG A 326 9.18 -16.54 14.52
CA ARG A 326 10.08 -15.51 15.09
C ARG A 326 11.44 -16.12 15.38
N ALA A 327 12.51 -15.39 15.07
CA ALA A 327 13.85 -15.78 15.47
C ALA A 327 13.94 -15.83 17.00
N LYS A 328 14.60 -16.87 17.55
CA LYS A 328 14.85 -17.04 19.00
C LYS A 328 15.89 -16.06 19.57
N VAL A 329 16.05 -14.90 18.95
CA VAL A 329 17.05 -13.92 19.39
C VAL A 329 16.62 -13.42 20.78
N ASP A 330 17.48 -13.62 21.78
CA ASP A 330 17.32 -13.02 23.10
C ASP A 330 17.36 -11.50 22.95
N TYR A 331 16.17 -10.90 22.87
CA TYR A 331 16.01 -9.44 22.90
C TYR A 331 16.08 -8.89 24.34
N ALA A 332 16.46 -9.73 25.32
CA ALA A 332 16.43 -9.44 26.75
C ALA A 332 17.50 -8.45 27.25
N HIS A 333 18.40 -7.95 26.39
CA HIS A 333 19.55 -7.13 26.83
C HIS A 333 19.77 -5.84 26.03
N ALA A 334 18.70 -5.22 25.53
CA ALA A 334 18.78 -3.84 25.04
C ALA A 334 17.86 -2.96 25.89
N GLU A 335 18.21 -2.83 27.18
CA GLU A 335 17.76 -1.72 28.02
C GLU A 335 18.38 -0.39 27.56
#